data_AF-A0A8S0UUD9-F1
#
_entry.id   AF-A0A8S0UUD9-F1
#
_cell.length_a   1.000
_cell.length_b   1.000
_cell.length_c   1.000
_cell.angle_alpha   90.00
_cell.angle_beta   90.00
_cell.angle_gamma   90.00
#
_symmetry.space_group_name_H-M   'P 1'
#
loop_
_entity.id
_entity.type
_entity.pdbx_description
1 polymer ?
#
loop_
_entity_poly.entity_id
_entity_poly.type
_entity_poly.pdbx_seq_one_letter_code
_entity_poly.pdbx_strand_id
1 'polypeptide(L)'
;MILWFLKDRNFSVEDAVPKLTKAIRWRHEVGVSELSEESVKSVAETGKAYVHDFLDIYGRPVLIVEASKHFPGKHKHSEDEMLSAFLIEKALSKLPDGKQEILGIIDLRGFRTQNTDIKFLTFMIDAFYCYYPRRLSQVLFVEAPFVFQPVWQLVKPLLRSSSPLVRFCSVETVREEYFTDDTLPAKFRS
;
A
#
# COMPACT_ATOMS: atom_id res chain seq x y z
N MET A 1 -10.76 14.47 4.42
CA MET A 1 -11.07 13.12 4.95
C MET A 1 -12.52 12.70 4.70
N ILE A 2 -13.52 13.49 5.12
CA ILE A 2 -14.96 13.14 5.07
C ILE A 2 -15.45 12.62 3.69
N LEU A 3 -15.11 13.31 2.60
CA LEU A 3 -15.57 12.96 1.24
C LEU A 3 -15.31 11.49 0.86
N TRP A 4 -14.17 10.93 1.26
CA TRP A 4 -13.79 9.56 0.91
C TRP A 4 -14.65 8.51 1.60
N PHE A 5 -15.03 8.78 2.84
CA PHE A 5 -15.91 7.90 3.60
C PHE A 5 -17.35 7.97 3.09
N LEU A 6 -17.81 9.15 2.67
CA LEU A 6 -19.08 9.28 1.98
C LEU A 6 -19.08 8.51 0.65
N LYS A 7 -18.06 8.70 -0.21
CA LYS A 7 -17.93 7.96 -1.47
C LYS A 7 -17.87 6.45 -1.27
N ASP A 8 -17.16 5.98 -0.26
CA ASP A 8 -17.05 4.56 0.11
C ASP A 8 -18.38 3.95 0.56
N ARG A 9 -19.28 4.77 1.11
CA ARG A 9 -20.59 4.38 1.62
C ARG A 9 -21.73 4.89 0.76
N ASN A 10 -21.48 5.15 -0.53
CA ASN A 10 -22.50 5.61 -1.48
C ASN A 10 -23.30 6.81 -0.97
N PHE A 11 -22.62 7.74 -0.29
CA PHE A 11 -23.17 8.94 0.36
C PHE A 11 -24.18 8.67 1.49
N SER A 12 -24.29 7.44 1.98
CA SER A 12 -25.01 7.12 3.23
C SER A 12 -24.25 7.72 4.42
N VAL A 13 -24.83 8.74 5.04
CA VAL A 13 -24.26 9.38 6.24
C VAL A 13 -24.24 8.39 7.42
N GLU A 14 -25.32 7.62 7.59
CA GLU A 14 -25.47 6.61 8.63
C GLU A 14 -24.33 5.57 8.59
N ASP A 15 -23.95 5.12 7.40
CA ASP A 15 -22.86 4.14 7.24
C ASP A 15 -21.46 4.78 7.25
N ALA A 16 -21.34 6.03 6.80
CA ALA A 16 -20.06 6.74 6.71
C ALA A 16 -19.54 7.18 8.08
N VAL A 17 -20.43 7.63 8.98
CA VAL A 17 -20.04 8.18 10.30
C VAL A 17 -19.31 7.15 11.17
N PRO A 18 -19.78 5.90 11.36
CA PRO A 18 -19.08 4.91 12.17
C PRO A 18 -17.69 4.58 11.61
N LYS A 19 -17.57 4.48 10.29
CA LYS A 19 -16.29 4.17 9.63
C LYS A 19 -15.31 5.32 9.74
N LEU A 20 -15.76 6.55 9.52
CA LEU A 20 -14.95 7.76 9.71
C LEU A 20 -14.50 7.89 11.17
N THR A 21 -15.39 7.63 12.13
CA THR A 21 -15.06 7.65 13.56
C THR A 21 -13.99 6.63 13.91
N LYS A 22 -14.09 5.41 13.37
CA LYS A 22 -13.06 4.37 13.55
C LYS A 22 -11.71 4.82 12.99
N ALA A 23 -11.70 5.44 11.80
CA ALA A 23 -10.48 5.95 11.19
C ALA A 23 -9.84 7.08 12.02
N ILE A 24 -10.64 8.03 12.53
CA ILE A 24 -10.14 9.12 13.38
C ILE A 24 -9.49 8.55 14.65
N ARG A 25 -10.12 7.57 15.30
CA ARG A 25 -9.56 6.93 16.51
C ARG A 25 -8.24 6.23 16.21
N TRP A 26 -8.20 5.40 15.17
CA TRP A 26 -6.96 4.72 14.79
C TRP A 26 -5.83 5.71 14.46
N ARG A 27 -6.13 6.81 13.76
CA ARG A 27 -5.14 7.86 13.46
C ARG A 27 -4.57 8.50 14.71
N HIS A 28 -5.40 8.71 15.73
CA HIS A 28 -4.97 9.23 17.02
C HIS A 28 -4.13 8.20 17.79
N GLU A 29 -4.55 6.92 17.82
CA GLU A 29 -3.82 5.83 18.49
C GLU A 29 -2.42 5.59 17.90
N VAL A 30 -2.30 5.68 16.58
CA VAL A 30 -1.01 5.53 15.86
C VAL A 30 -0.17 6.82 15.90
N GLY A 31 -0.76 7.98 16.24
CA GLY A 31 -0.07 9.27 16.20
C GLY A 31 0.25 9.71 14.77
N VAL A 32 -0.65 9.48 13.81
CA VAL A 32 -0.38 9.72 12.37
C VAL A 32 0.06 11.17 12.07
N SER A 33 -0.47 12.15 12.81
CA SER A 33 -0.08 13.56 12.67
C SER A 33 1.33 13.89 13.18
N GLU A 34 1.93 13.00 13.96
CA GLU A 34 3.25 13.16 14.59
C GLU A 34 4.32 12.33 13.89
N LEU A 35 3.92 11.49 12.93
CA LEU A 35 4.85 10.68 12.14
C LEU A 35 5.81 11.58 11.35
N SER A 36 7.08 11.25 11.45
CA SER A 36 8.20 11.91 10.78
C SER A 36 9.17 10.87 10.24
N GLU A 37 10.07 11.29 9.35
CA GLU A 37 11.13 10.40 8.82
C GLU A 37 11.97 9.80 9.97
N GLU A 38 12.25 10.57 11.02
CA GLU A 38 12.99 10.08 12.19
C GLU A 38 12.20 9.02 12.97
N SER A 39 10.89 9.21 13.15
CA SER A 39 10.05 8.26 13.91
C SER A 39 9.93 6.87 13.27
N VAL A 40 10.12 6.77 11.95
CA VAL A 40 10.01 5.50 11.19
C VAL A 40 11.36 5.03 10.65
N LYS A 41 12.45 5.73 10.99
CA LYS A 41 13.77 5.57 10.38
C LYS A 41 14.30 4.14 10.47
N SER A 42 14.20 3.52 11.65
CA SER A 42 14.70 2.15 11.88
C SER A 42 14.14 1.14 10.89
N VAL A 43 12.84 1.24 10.59
CA VAL A 43 12.17 0.36 9.64
C VAL A 43 12.39 0.84 8.20
N ALA A 44 12.35 2.15 7.96
CA ALA A 44 12.53 2.73 6.63
C ALA A 44 13.91 2.39 6.03
N GLU A 45 14.97 2.36 6.84
CA GLU A 45 16.34 2.02 6.45
C GLU A 45 16.48 0.59 5.91
N THR A 46 15.52 -0.31 6.17
CA THR A 46 15.48 -1.62 5.52
C THR A 46 15.27 -1.52 4.00
N GLY A 47 14.73 -0.40 3.52
CA GLY A 47 14.38 -0.19 2.12
C GLY A 47 13.31 -1.15 1.60
N LYS A 48 12.49 -1.73 2.49
CA LYS A 48 11.42 -2.66 2.12
C LYS A 48 10.18 -1.98 1.54
N ALA A 49 10.03 -0.67 1.75
CA ALA A 49 8.96 0.10 1.16
C ALA A 49 9.38 1.57 1.00
N TYR A 50 8.90 2.23 -0.06
CA TYR A 50 9.16 3.64 -0.32
C TYR A 50 8.13 4.22 -1.29
N VAL A 51 7.99 5.55 -1.29
CA VAL A 51 7.20 6.27 -2.30
C VAL A 51 8.15 6.66 -3.43
N HIS A 52 7.82 6.26 -4.66
CA HIS A 52 8.58 6.64 -5.84
C HIS A 52 8.60 8.16 -6.04
N ASP A 53 9.65 8.67 -6.66
CA ASP A 53 9.81 10.12 -6.85
C ASP A 53 8.89 10.66 -7.94
N PHE A 54 8.65 9.87 -8.98
CA PHE A 54 7.80 10.23 -10.10
C PHE A 54 6.39 9.62 -9.97
N LEU A 55 5.45 10.23 -10.67
CA LEU A 55 4.14 9.65 -10.90
C LEU A 55 4.24 8.58 -11.99
N ASP A 56 3.29 7.66 -12.00
CA ASP A 56 3.09 6.78 -13.15
C ASP A 56 2.48 7.55 -14.35
N ILE A 57 2.38 6.91 -15.51
CA ILE A 57 1.82 7.55 -16.72
C ILE A 57 0.35 7.96 -16.59
N TYR A 58 -0.36 7.47 -15.56
CA TYR A 58 -1.74 7.85 -15.25
C TYR A 58 -1.82 9.00 -14.24
N GLY A 59 -0.67 9.55 -13.83
CA GLY A 59 -0.57 10.68 -12.89
C GLY A 59 -0.82 10.28 -11.44
N ARG A 60 -0.50 9.04 -11.05
CA ARG A 60 -0.68 8.53 -9.69
C ARG A 60 0.65 8.47 -8.94
N PRO A 61 0.70 8.90 -7.67
CA PRO A 61 1.81 8.58 -6.79
C PRO A 61 1.94 7.06 -6.64
N VAL A 62 3.18 6.56 -6.57
CA VAL A 62 3.46 5.13 -6.54
C VAL A 62 4.11 4.74 -5.22
N LEU A 63 3.46 3.84 -4.49
CA LEU A 63 4.00 3.21 -3.29
C LEU A 63 4.57 1.83 -3.67
N ILE A 64 5.86 1.64 -3.49
CA ILE A 64 6.57 0.40 -3.85
C ILE A 64 6.96 -0.35 -2.58
N VAL A 65 6.70 -1.66 -2.56
CA VAL A 65 7.07 -2.59 -1.49
C VAL A 65 7.92 -3.71 -2.08
N GLU A 66 9.01 -4.05 -1.41
CA GLU A 66 9.88 -5.18 -1.74
C GLU A 66 9.61 -6.30 -0.74
N ALA A 67 8.75 -7.25 -1.13
CA ALA A 67 8.27 -8.27 -0.19
C ALA A 67 9.41 -9.17 0.33
N SER A 68 10.47 -9.37 -0.46
CA SER A 68 11.66 -10.15 -0.08
C SER A 68 12.48 -9.53 1.06
N LYS A 69 12.29 -8.23 1.34
CA LYS A 69 12.94 -7.52 2.45
C LYS A 69 12.09 -7.48 3.73
N HIS A 70 10.84 -7.94 3.68
CA HIS A 70 10.01 -8.05 4.88
C HIS A 70 10.33 -9.35 5.62
N PHE A 71 10.67 -9.24 6.89
CA PHE A 71 10.95 -10.38 7.76
C PHE A 71 10.11 -10.24 9.03
N PRO A 72 9.04 -11.04 9.20
CA PRO A 72 8.19 -11.00 10.38
C PRO A 72 9.04 -11.12 11.66
N GLY A 73 8.77 -10.27 12.64
CA GLY A 73 9.46 -10.28 13.94
C GLY A 73 10.83 -9.61 13.97
N LYS A 74 11.36 -9.09 12.84
CA LYS A 74 12.56 -8.23 12.86
C LYS A 74 12.30 -6.84 13.45
N HIS A 75 11.09 -6.33 13.24
CA HIS A 75 10.57 -5.12 13.87
C HIS A 75 9.28 -5.48 14.61
N LYS A 76 8.89 -4.65 15.57
CA LYS A 76 7.57 -4.78 16.19
C LYS A 76 6.53 -4.50 15.12
N HIS A 77 5.41 -5.22 15.21
CA HIS A 77 4.29 -5.03 14.29
C HIS A 77 3.86 -3.56 14.20
N SER A 78 3.79 -2.86 15.34
CA SER A 78 3.45 -1.44 15.40
C SER A 78 4.41 -0.53 14.63
N GLU A 79 5.71 -0.87 14.58
CA GLU A 79 6.69 -0.08 13.82
C GLU A 79 6.46 -0.22 12.30
N ASP A 80 6.06 -1.42 11.84
CA ASP A 80 5.67 -1.65 10.46
C ASP A 80 4.35 -0.95 10.10
N GLU A 81 3.39 -0.91 11.03
CA GLU A 81 2.15 -0.14 10.88
C GLU A 81 2.44 1.37 10.76
N MET A 82 3.33 1.91 11.61
CA MET A 82 3.75 3.31 11.57
C MET A 82 4.44 3.67 10.24
N LEU A 83 5.38 2.83 9.76
CA LEU A 83 5.98 3.02 8.45
C LEU A 83 4.93 3.01 7.34
N SER A 84 3.96 2.09 7.41
CA SER A 84 2.88 2.00 6.43
C SER A 84 2.03 3.26 6.42
N ALA A 85 1.62 3.74 7.59
CA ALA A 85 0.86 4.98 7.72
C ALA A 85 1.66 6.17 7.16
N PHE A 86 2.93 6.30 7.54
CA PHE A 86 3.81 7.36 7.07
C PHE A 86 3.95 7.37 5.54
N LEU A 87 4.21 6.21 4.92
CA LEU A 87 4.38 6.12 3.48
C LEU A 87 3.06 6.32 2.70
N ILE A 88 1.93 5.89 3.25
CA ILE A 88 0.62 6.19 2.69
C ILE A 88 0.38 7.70 2.71
N GLU A 89 0.57 8.37 3.85
CA GLU A 89 0.43 9.83 3.95
C GLU A 89 1.38 10.57 2.99
N LYS A 90 2.64 10.13 2.90
CA LYS A 90 3.64 10.68 1.97
C LYS A 90 3.24 10.49 0.50
N ALA A 91 2.62 9.37 0.14
CA ALA A 91 2.10 9.17 -1.21
C ALA A 91 0.86 10.04 -1.48
N LEU A 92 -0.05 10.15 -0.50
CA LEU A 92 -1.25 10.97 -0.62
C LEU A 92 -0.96 12.47 -0.72
N SER A 93 0.11 12.96 -0.08
CA SER A 93 0.52 14.37 -0.17
C SER A 93 1.12 14.73 -1.54
N LYS A 94 1.55 13.75 -2.32
CA LYS A 94 2.05 13.91 -3.70
C LYS A 94 0.94 13.86 -4.77
N LEU A 95 -0.33 13.70 -4.39
CA LEU A 95 -1.42 13.63 -5.36
C LEU A 95 -1.56 14.94 -6.14
N PRO A 96 -1.55 14.91 -7.48
CA PRO A 96 -1.90 16.07 -8.29
C PRO A 96 -3.34 16.53 -8.06
N ASP A 97 -3.62 17.78 -8.41
CA ASP A 97 -4.98 18.31 -8.39
C ASP A 97 -5.94 17.43 -9.21
N GLY A 98 -7.11 17.15 -8.63
CA GLY A 98 -8.12 16.28 -9.24
C GLY A 98 -7.84 14.77 -9.14
N LYS A 99 -6.62 14.34 -8.76
CA LYS A 99 -6.29 12.93 -8.51
C LYS A 99 -6.61 12.55 -7.07
N GLN A 100 -6.98 11.29 -6.87
CA GLN A 100 -7.55 10.82 -5.60
C GLN A 100 -6.95 9.51 -5.11
N GLU A 101 -6.18 8.83 -5.94
CA GLU A 101 -5.78 7.45 -5.73
C GLU A 101 -4.31 7.25 -6.06
N ILE A 102 -3.68 6.34 -5.33
CA ILE A 102 -2.29 5.93 -5.53
C ILE A 102 -2.24 4.57 -6.21
N LEU A 103 -1.07 4.22 -6.73
CA LEU A 103 -0.71 2.90 -7.22
C LEU A 103 0.13 2.19 -6.16
N GLY A 104 -0.28 0.97 -5.78
CA GLY A 104 0.57 0.08 -4.98
C GLY A 104 1.32 -0.88 -5.88
N ILE A 105 2.63 -1.05 -5.68
CA ILE A 105 3.44 -2.08 -6.35
C ILE A 105 4.07 -2.96 -5.28
N ILE A 106 3.71 -4.24 -5.27
CA ILE A 106 4.33 -5.27 -4.44
C ILE A 106 5.25 -6.08 -5.35
N ASP A 107 6.54 -5.81 -5.25
CA ASP A 107 7.57 -6.60 -5.92
C ASP A 107 7.81 -7.89 -5.15
N LEU A 108 7.43 -9.01 -5.79
CA LEU A 108 7.55 -10.36 -5.23
C LEU A 108 8.81 -11.08 -5.73
N ARG A 109 9.68 -10.41 -6.50
CA ARG A 109 10.99 -10.97 -6.87
C ARG A 109 11.80 -11.27 -5.61
N GLY A 110 12.29 -12.51 -5.53
CA GLY A 110 13.05 -13.00 -4.38
C GLY A 110 12.20 -13.31 -3.13
N PHE A 111 10.87 -13.21 -3.20
CA PHE A 111 9.98 -13.60 -2.09
C PHE A 111 10.14 -15.08 -1.75
N ARG A 112 10.24 -15.39 -0.45
CA ARG A 112 10.35 -16.73 0.11
C ARG A 112 9.34 -16.91 1.23
N THR A 113 9.10 -18.16 1.65
CA THR A 113 8.17 -18.49 2.74
C THR A 113 8.48 -17.73 4.04
N GLN A 114 9.77 -17.51 4.36
CA GLN A 114 10.20 -16.74 5.53
C GLN A 114 9.74 -15.27 5.54
N ASN A 115 9.37 -14.72 4.38
CA ASN A 115 8.86 -13.35 4.27
C ASN A 115 7.35 -13.26 4.52
N THR A 116 6.67 -14.40 4.69
CA THR A 116 5.21 -14.46 4.83
C THR A 116 4.77 -13.87 6.17
N ASP A 117 3.96 -12.82 6.12
CA ASP A 117 3.37 -12.19 7.30
C ASP A 117 1.86 -12.01 7.10
N ILE A 118 1.07 -13.05 7.40
CA ILE A 118 -0.38 -12.99 7.22
C ILE A 118 -1.01 -11.91 8.10
N LYS A 119 -0.46 -11.68 9.31
CA LYS A 119 -0.95 -10.66 10.22
C LYS A 119 -0.74 -9.27 9.64
N PHE A 120 0.46 -8.97 9.15
CA PHE A 120 0.76 -7.68 8.53
C PHE A 120 0.02 -7.46 7.20
N LEU A 121 -0.13 -8.50 6.38
CA LEU A 121 -0.95 -8.41 5.17
C LEU A 121 -2.43 -8.12 5.50
N THR A 122 -2.95 -8.73 6.56
CA THR A 122 -4.31 -8.44 7.05
C THR A 122 -4.44 -6.98 7.49
N PHE A 123 -3.46 -6.48 8.27
CA PHE A 123 -3.40 -5.06 8.64
C PHE A 123 -3.40 -4.14 7.42
N MET A 124 -2.55 -4.41 6.41
CA MET A 124 -2.47 -3.57 5.20
C MET A 124 -3.80 -3.51 4.43
N ILE A 125 -4.50 -4.64 4.33
CA ILE A 125 -5.82 -4.70 3.70
C ILE A 125 -6.83 -3.90 4.52
N ASP A 126 -6.85 -4.09 5.84
CA ASP A 126 -7.74 -3.37 6.73
C ASP A 126 -7.40 -1.87 6.79
N ALA A 127 -6.15 -1.47 6.59
CA ALA A 127 -5.74 -0.07 6.55
C ALA A 127 -6.40 0.66 5.37
N PHE A 128 -6.31 0.09 4.16
CA PHE A 128 -6.96 0.67 2.98
C PHE A 128 -8.48 0.49 2.98
N TYR A 129 -8.99 -0.57 3.61
CA TYR A 129 -10.43 -0.76 3.73
C TYR A 129 -11.04 0.19 4.77
N CYS A 130 -10.46 0.31 5.96
CA CYS A 130 -11.04 1.03 7.10
C CYS A 130 -10.59 2.49 7.19
N TYR A 131 -9.31 2.79 6.94
CA TYR A 131 -8.69 4.07 7.30
C TYR A 131 -8.41 4.95 6.08
N TYR A 132 -8.11 4.33 4.94
CA TYR A 132 -7.86 5.01 3.66
C TYR A 132 -8.80 4.53 2.54
N PRO A 133 -10.13 4.50 2.78
CA PRO A 133 -11.06 4.00 1.76
C PRO A 133 -10.99 4.85 0.49
N ARG A 134 -11.13 4.20 -0.67
CA ARG A 134 -11.10 4.85 -2.00
C ARG A 134 -9.79 5.60 -2.31
N ARG A 135 -8.66 5.18 -1.72
CA ARG A 135 -7.34 5.78 -1.95
C ARG A 135 -6.39 4.90 -2.78
N LEU A 136 -6.76 3.66 -3.07
CA LEU A 136 -6.04 2.77 -3.98
C LEU A 136 -6.79 2.64 -5.29
N SER A 137 -6.12 2.90 -6.40
CA SER A 137 -6.64 2.65 -7.74
C SER A 137 -6.35 1.23 -8.21
N GLN A 138 -5.17 0.71 -7.87
CA GLN A 138 -4.70 -0.61 -8.28
C GLN A 138 -3.54 -1.06 -7.38
N VAL A 139 -3.36 -2.37 -7.25
CA VAL A 139 -2.21 -3.01 -6.62
C VAL A 139 -1.60 -4.01 -7.59
N LEU A 140 -0.33 -3.81 -7.94
CA LEU A 140 0.41 -4.70 -8.83
C LEU A 140 1.21 -5.71 -8.00
N PHE A 141 0.97 -6.99 -8.22
CA PHE A 141 1.81 -8.07 -7.71
C PHE A 141 2.76 -8.47 -8.83
N VAL A 142 4.02 -8.03 -8.71
CA VAL A 142 5.03 -8.12 -9.78
C VAL A 142 5.87 -9.38 -9.59
N GLU A 143 5.96 -10.20 -10.62
CA GLU A 143 6.73 -11.46 -10.64
C GLU A 143 6.40 -12.40 -9.48
N ALA A 144 5.10 -12.64 -9.26
CA ALA A 144 4.65 -13.51 -8.18
C ALA A 144 5.20 -14.95 -8.36
N PRO A 145 6.07 -15.45 -7.46
CA PRO A 145 6.61 -16.78 -7.59
C PRO A 145 5.57 -17.84 -7.17
N PHE A 146 5.73 -19.09 -7.63
CA PHE A 146 4.82 -20.18 -7.26
C PHE A 146 4.65 -20.36 -5.74
N VAL A 147 5.72 -20.11 -4.97
CA VAL A 147 5.70 -20.18 -3.50
C VAL A 147 4.77 -19.14 -2.85
N PHE A 148 4.36 -18.10 -3.58
CA PHE A 148 3.38 -17.12 -3.12
C PHE A 148 1.92 -17.62 -3.26
N GLN A 149 1.64 -18.64 -4.07
CA GLN A 149 0.27 -19.11 -4.30
C GLN A 149 -0.48 -19.51 -3.01
N PRO A 150 0.10 -20.27 -2.07
CA PRO A 150 -0.58 -20.60 -0.81
C PRO A 150 -0.92 -19.35 0.01
N VAL A 151 0.00 -18.37 0.04
CA VAL A 151 -0.23 -17.08 0.71
C VAL A 151 -1.39 -16.34 0.06
N TRP A 152 -1.44 -16.31 -1.27
CA TRP A 152 -2.53 -15.67 -2.00
C TRP A 152 -3.90 -16.31 -1.72
N GLN A 153 -3.98 -17.64 -1.57
CA GLN A 153 -5.24 -18.31 -1.23
C GLN A 153 -5.78 -17.88 0.15
N LEU A 154 -4.89 -17.55 1.09
CA LEU A 154 -5.27 -17.01 2.40
C LEU A 154 -5.65 -15.53 2.34
N VAL A 155 -4.96 -14.76 1.49
CA VAL A 155 -5.11 -13.29 1.40
C VAL A 155 -6.31 -12.89 0.54
N LYS A 156 -6.58 -13.59 -0.56
CA LYS A 156 -7.63 -13.24 -1.52
C LYS A 156 -9.02 -13.06 -0.87
N PRO A 157 -9.48 -13.94 0.06
CA PRO A 157 -10.75 -13.74 0.75
C PRO A 157 -10.80 -12.46 1.60
N LEU A 158 -9.66 -12.01 2.14
CA LEU A 158 -9.56 -10.82 2.99
C LEU A 158 -9.77 -9.52 2.20
N LEU A 159 -9.50 -9.52 0.89
CA LEU A 159 -9.61 -8.33 0.04
C LEU A 159 -11.04 -7.82 -0.13
N ARG A 160 -12.07 -8.64 0.14
CA ARG A 160 -13.49 -8.26 0.04
C ARG A 160 -13.78 -7.57 -1.31
N SER A 161 -14.30 -6.34 -1.30
CA SER A 161 -14.61 -5.53 -2.48
C SER A 161 -13.37 -4.96 -3.20
N SER A 162 -12.17 -5.07 -2.62
CA SER A 162 -10.92 -4.60 -3.20
C SER A 162 -10.21 -5.64 -4.08
N SER A 163 -10.71 -6.88 -4.13
CA SER A 163 -10.14 -7.95 -4.97
C SER A 163 -9.92 -7.55 -6.44
N PRO A 164 -10.84 -6.81 -7.11
CA PRO A 164 -10.65 -6.36 -8.50
C PRO A 164 -9.50 -5.36 -8.70
N LEU A 165 -8.98 -4.75 -7.64
CA LEU A 165 -7.86 -3.81 -7.73
C LEU A 165 -6.51 -4.52 -7.91
N VAL A 166 -6.45 -5.84 -7.65
CA VAL A 166 -5.19 -6.60 -7.71
C VAL A 166 -4.93 -7.11 -9.12
N ARG A 167 -3.74 -6.81 -9.65
CA ARG A 167 -3.24 -7.35 -10.93
C ARG A 167 -1.92 -8.07 -10.69
N PHE A 168 -1.85 -9.33 -11.10
CA PHE A 168 -0.60 -10.06 -11.23
C PHE A 168 0.04 -9.70 -12.58
N CYS A 169 1.32 -9.32 -12.59
CA CYS A 169 2.00 -8.88 -13.82
C CYS A 169 3.51 -9.13 -13.76
N SER A 170 4.16 -9.03 -14.92
CA SER A 170 5.62 -9.10 -15.04
C SER A 170 6.26 -7.73 -14.86
N VAL A 171 7.59 -7.69 -14.71
CA VAL A 171 8.35 -6.43 -14.77
C VAL A 171 8.16 -5.73 -16.11
N GLU A 172 8.04 -6.50 -17.21
CA GLU A 172 7.77 -5.94 -18.54
C GLU A 172 6.48 -5.14 -18.58
N THR A 173 5.39 -5.70 -18.06
CA THR A 173 4.12 -4.99 -17.96
C THR A 173 4.23 -3.71 -17.14
N VAL A 174 4.99 -3.72 -16.04
CA VAL A 174 5.22 -2.51 -15.24
C VAL A 174 5.94 -1.45 -16.08
N ARG A 175 6.98 -1.83 -16.83
CA ARG A 175 7.74 -0.93 -17.69
C ARG A 175 6.86 -0.32 -18.78
N GLU A 176 6.20 -1.16 -19.56
CA GLU A 176 5.49 -0.74 -20.77
C GLU A 176 4.18 0.00 -20.48
N GLU A 177 3.45 -0.39 -19.42
CA GLU A 177 2.09 0.10 -19.19
C GLU A 177 1.97 1.16 -18.09
N TYR A 178 3.01 1.39 -17.28
CA TYR A 178 2.92 2.28 -16.11
C TYR A 178 3.99 3.37 -16.05
N PHE A 179 5.11 3.24 -16.76
CA PHE A 179 6.20 4.21 -16.69
C PHE A 179 6.73 4.58 -18.08
N THR A 180 7.39 5.72 -18.14
CA THR A 180 8.29 6.06 -19.25
C THR A 180 9.71 5.67 -18.84
N ASP A 181 10.65 5.61 -19.79
CA ASP A 181 12.06 5.30 -19.48
C ASP A 181 12.65 6.26 -18.42
N ASP A 182 12.28 7.54 -18.48
CA ASP A 182 12.75 8.57 -17.54
C ASP A 182 12.15 8.41 -16.13
N THR A 183 10.90 7.94 -16.04
CA THR A 183 10.16 7.80 -14.78
C THR A 183 10.19 6.40 -14.19
N LEU A 184 10.77 5.43 -14.88
CA LEU A 184 10.83 4.02 -14.46
C LEU A 184 11.67 3.85 -13.18
N PRO A 185 11.12 3.23 -12.10
CA PRO A 185 11.89 2.92 -10.91
C PRO A 185 13.13 2.10 -11.25
N ALA A 186 14.30 2.49 -10.71
CA ALA A 186 15.59 1.90 -11.07
C ALA A 186 15.61 0.36 -11.00
N LYS A 187 14.91 -0.21 -10.02
CA LYS A 187 14.79 -1.65 -9.80
C LYS A 187 14.04 -2.43 -10.90
N PHE A 188 13.31 -1.74 -11.77
CA PHE A 188 12.57 -2.35 -12.88
C PHE A 188 13.25 -2.08 -14.23
N ARG A 189 14.44 -1.47 -14.24
CA ARG A 189 15.22 -1.23 -15.48
C ARG A 189 15.96 -2.46 -15.97
N SER A 190 16.37 -3.35 -15.06
CA SER A 190 17.11 -4.58 -15.32
C SER A 190 16.20 -5.80 -15.38
#